data_AF-A0A969IC18-F1
#
_entry.id   AF-A0A969IC18-F1
#
_cell.length_a   1.000
_cell.length_b   1.000
_cell.length_c   1.000
_cell.angle_alpha   90.00
_cell.angle_beta   90.00
_cell.angle_gamma   90.00
#
_symmetry.space_group_name_H-M   'P 1'
#
loop_
_entity.id
_entity.type
_entity.pdbx_description
1 polymer ?
#
loop_
_entity_poly.entity_id
_entity_poly.type
_entity_poly.pdbx_seq_one_letter_code
_entity_poly.pdbx_strand_id
1 'polypeptide(L)' 'MDSEEMERRTRMLAINVAMLTQKLPDTLINKIYKGQIIRSSSSTGANYRASRRANQNQILLIN' A
#
# COMPACT_ATOMS: atom_id res chain seq x y z
N MET A 1 -6.07 10.44 -13.15
CA MET A 1 -6.17 9.08 -12.59
C MET A 1 -7.35 9.09 -11.64
N ASP A 2 -8.37 8.28 -11.90
CA ASP A 2 -9.53 8.19 -11.01
C ASP A 2 -9.19 7.45 -9.72
N SER A 3 -10.13 7.44 -8.77
CA SER A 3 -9.92 6.80 -7.48
C SER A 3 -9.81 5.29 -7.56
N GLU A 4 -10.56 4.66 -8.46
CA GLU A 4 -10.58 3.20 -8.61
C GLU A 4 -9.23 2.70 -9.12
N GLU A 5 -8.64 3.41 -10.09
CA GLU A 5 -7.31 3.11 -10.63
C GLU A 5 -6.22 3.27 -9.56
N MET A 6 -6.32 4.28 -8.68
CA MET A 6 -5.38 4.43 -7.56
C MET A 6 -5.54 3.32 -6.51
N GLU A 7 -6.77 2.92 -6.18
CA GLU A 7 -7.01 1.79 -5.27
C GLU A 7 -6.45 0.48 -5.86
N ARG A 8 -6.68 0.25 -7.15
CA ARG A 8 -6.16 -0.91 -7.87
C ARG A 8 -4.64 -0.93 -7.88
N ARG A 9 -3.99 0.20 -8.22
CA ARG A 9 -2.52 0.31 -8.26
C ARG A 9 -1.88 0.10 -6.90
N THR A 10 -2.41 0.71 -5.86
CA THR A 10 -1.85 0.57 -4.50
C THR A 10 -2.05 -0.84 -3.94
N ARG A 11 -3.15 -1.53 -4.28
CA ARG A 11 -3.34 -2.96 -4.01
C ARG A 11 -2.32 -3.82 -4.76
N MET A 12 -2.16 -3.59 -6.06
CA MET A 12 -1.23 -4.35 -6.89
C MET A 12 0.22 -4.14 -6.46
N LEU A 13 0.59 -2.96 -5.98
CA LEU A 13 1.91 -2.71 -5.40
C LEU A 13 2.19 -3.67 -4.22
N ALA A 14 1.27 -3.80 -3.27
CA ALA A 14 1.43 -4.70 -2.13
C ALA A 14 1.54 -6.17 -2.56
N ILE A 15 0.69 -6.61 -3.51
CA ILE A 15 0.73 -7.98 -4.05
C ILE A 15 2.06 -8.24 -4.75
N ASN A 16 2.49 -7.34 -5.64
CA ASN A 16 3.72 -7.50 -6.40
C ASN A 16 4.96 -7.53 -5.49
N VAL A 17 4.98 -6.70 -4.44
CA VAL A 17 6.05 -6.73 -3.44
C VAL A 17 6.05 -8.04 -2.67
N ALA A 18 4.90 -8.55 -2.25
CA ALA A 18 4.81 -9.87 -1.63
C ALA A 18 5.34 -10.98 -2.56
N MET A 19 4.95 -10.97 -3.84
CA MET A 19 5.46 -11.92 -4.83
C MET A 19 6.97 -11.77 -5.08
N LEU A 20 7.50 -10.54 -5.07
CA LEU A 20 8.93 -10.28 -5.15
C LEU A 20 9.68 -10.90 -3.96
N THR A 21 9.16 -10.74 -2.74
CA THR A 21 9.80 -11.29 -1.54
C THR A 21 9.93 -12.81 -1.54
N GLN A 22 9.02 -13.52 -2.21
CA GLN A 22 9.10 -14.97 -2.37
C GLN A 22 10.26 -15.42 -3.28
N LYS A 23 10.74 -14.54 -4.17
CA LYS A 23 11.85 -14.82 -5.08
C LYS A 23 13.23 -14.55 -4.47
N LEU A 24 13.29 -13.94 -3.29
CA LEU A 24 14.56 -13.59 -2.64
C LEU A 24 15.07 -14.76 -1.77
N PRO A 25 16.37 -15.09 -1.81
CA PRO A 25 16.96 -16.13 -0.97
C PRO A 25 16.67 -15.93 0.53
N ASP A 26 16.58 -17.02 1.28
CA ASP A 26 16.34 -16.96 2.72
C ASP A 26 17.63 -16.75 3.51
N THR A 27 18.03 -15.48 3.59
CA THR A 27 19.13 -15.00 4.43
C THR A 27 18.58 -14.10 5.53
N LEU A 28 19.34 -13.92 6.62
CA LEU A 28 18.98 -12.99 7.70
C LEU A 28 18.76 -11.56 7.17
N ILE A 29 19.64 -11.11 6.27
CA ILE A 29 19.56 -9.80 5.62
C ILE A 29 18.26 -9.68 4.82
N ASN A 30 17.97 -10.68 3.98
CA ASN A 30 16.74 -10.67 3.17
C ASN A 30 15.50 -10.73 4.05
N LYS A 31 15.48 -11.49 5.16
CA LYS A 31 14.35 -11.51 6.10
C LYS A 31 14.00 -10.11 6.61
N ILE A 32 15.01 -9.31 6.97
CA ILE A 32 14.80 -7.92 7.44
C ILE A 32 14.22 -7.06 6.31
N TYR A 33 14.81 -7.11 5.11
CA TYR A 33 14.32 -6.33 3.97
C TYR A 33 12.92 -6.74 3.53
N LYS A 34 12.62 -8.04 3.45
CA LYS A 34 11.27 -8.57 3.15
C LYS A 34 10.23 -7.90 4.07
N GLY A 35 10.48 -7.86 5.38
CA GLY A 35 9.58 -7.23 6.35
C GLY A 35 9.46 -5.71 6.19
N GLN A 36 10.52 -5.00 5.79
CA GLN A 36 10.47 -3.56 5.53
C GLN A 36 9.59 -3.25 4.30
N ILE A 37 9.83 -3.93 3.18
CA ILE A 37 9.14 -3.62 1.92
C ILE A 37 7.68 -4.09 1.91
N ILE A 38 7.35 -5.20 2.58
CA ILE A 38 5.95 -5.63 2.74
C ILE A 38 5.15 -4.59 3.52
N ARG A 39 5.71 -4.05 4.61
CA ARG A 39 5.03 -3.03 5.44
C ARG A 39 4.88 -1.71 4.71
N SER A 40 5.94 -1.23 4.03
CA SER A 40 5.85 0.05 3.32
C SER A 40 4.87 -0.01 2.15
N SER A 41 4.88 -1.10 1.36
CA SER A 41 3.96 -1.27 0.23
C SER A 41 2.50 -1.37 0.62
N SER A 42 2.17 -2.12 1.69
CA SER A 42 0.80 -2.22 2.22
C SER A 42 0.31 -0.92 2.87
N SER A 43 1.21 -0.19 3.55
CA SER A 43 0.91 1.11 4.16
C SER A 43 0.45 2.15 3.12
N THR A 44 1.02 2.15 1.91
CA THR A 44 0.61 3.06 0.83
C THR A 44 -0.88 2.98 0.53
N GLY A 45 -1.43 1.77 0.38
CA GLY A 45 -2.86 1.58 0.12
C GLY A 45 -3.73 1.96 1.33
N ALA A 46 -3.26 1.71 2.55
CA ALA A 46 -3.96 2.10 3.77
C ALA A 46 -4.05 3.63 3.90
N ASN A 47 -2.94 4.34 3.66
CA ASN A 47 -2.86 5.80 3.70
C ASN A 47 -3.71 6.44 2.59
N TYR A 48 -3.73 5.86 1.39
CA TYR A 48 -4.61 6.32 0.31
C TYR A 48 -6.09 6.28 0.73
N ARG A 49 -6.54 5.14 1.27
CA ARG A 49 -7.93 5.01 1.77
C ARG A 49 -8.22 5.96 2.94
N ALA A 50 -7.26 6.17 3.83
CA ALA A 50 -7.40 7.12 4.93
C ALA A 50 -7.57 8.55 4.43
N SER A 51 -6.74 8.99 3.48
CA SER A 51 -6.85 10.31 2.84
C SER A 51 -8.19 10.49 2.14
N ARG A 52 -8.67 9.48 1.40
CA ARG A 52 -10.00 9.51 0.76
C ARG A 52 -11.14 9.70 1.76
N ARG A 53 -11.12 8.98 2.88
CA ARG A 53 -12.12 9.16 3.96
C ARG A 53 -12.05 10.54 4.59
N ALA A 54 -10.85 11.05 4.85
CA ALA A 54 -10.66 12.41 5.38
C ALA A 54 -11.25 13.47 4.44
N ASN A 55 -10.98 13.36 3.14
CA ASN A 55 -11.51 14.29 2.13
C ASN A 55 -13.04 14.22 2.04
N GLN A 56 -13.62 13.02 2.07
CA GLN A 56 -15.08 12.85 2.05
C GLN A 56 -15.74 13.49 3.28
N ASN A 57 -15.18 13.25 4.47
CA ASN A 57 -15.66 13.85 5.71
C ASN A 57 -15.53 15.37 5.69
N GLN A 58 -14.44 15.90 5.15
CA GLN A 58 -14.25 17.33 4.99
C GLN A 58 -15.33 17.94 4.09
N ILE A 59 -15.66 17.31 2.96
CA ILE A 59 -16.72 17.78 2.06
C ILE A 59 -18.08 17.80 2.77
N LEU A 60 -18.40 16.77 3.57
CA LEU A 60 -19.66 16.71 4.33
C LEU A 60 -19.80 17.81 5.39
N LEU A 61 -18.69 18.33 5.93
CA LEU A 61 -18.71 19.39 6.95
C LEU A 61 -18.89 20.81 6.37
N ILE A 62 -18.78 20.97 5.04
CA ILE A 62 -18.84 22.28 4.36
C ILE A 62 -20.21 22.49 3.67
N ASN A 63 -21.09 21.48 3.71
CA ASN A 63 -22.47 21.55 3.19
C ASN A 63 -23.48 21.55 4.35
#